data_AF-A0A9Y2AY30-F1
#
_entry.id   AF-A0A9Y2AY30-F1
#
_cell.length_a   1.000
_cell.length_b   1.000
_cell.length_c   1.000
_cell.angle_alpha   90.00
_cell.angle_beta   90.00
_cell.angle_gamma   90.00
#
_symmetry.space_group_name_H-M   'P 1'
#
loop_
_entity.id
_entity.type
_entity.pdbx_description
1 polymer ?
#
loop_
_entity_poly.entity_id
_entity_poly.type
_entity_poly.pdbx_seq_one_letter_code
_entity_poly.pdbx_strand_id
1 'polypeptide(L)' 'MSRPDISLAVVGAIHENKERNNRLFEIRLCVPGEAVDLVPEPKNPFDPSAIAV' A
#
# COMPACT_ATOMS: atom_id res chain seq x y z
N MET A 1 -1.70 -19.83 14.35
CA MET A 1 -2.69 -18.97 15.05
C MET A 1 -3.01 -17.81 14.11
N SER A 2 -4.29 -17.56 13.81
CA SER A 2 -4.68 -16.35 13.07
C SER A 2 -4.32 -15.14 13.92
N ARG A 3 -3.69 -14.12 13.33
CA ARG A 3 -3.57 -12.82 13.99
C ARG A 3 -4.96 -12.15 14.00
N PRO A 4 -5.28 -11.32 15.00
CA PRO A 4 -6.51 -10.53 14.97
C PRO A 4 -6.45 -9.55 13.79
N ASP A 5 -7.61 -9.29 13.18
CA ASP A 5 -7.72 -8.25 12.16
C ASP A 5 -7.47 -6.89 12.80
N ILE A 6 -6.71 -6.05 12.09
CA ILE A 6 -6.39 -4.69 12.51
C ILE A 6 -6.64 -3.72 11.36
N SER A 7 -7.05 -2.50 11.70
CA SER A 7 -7.11 -1.41 10.73
C SER A 7 -5.77 -0.67 10.70
N LEU A 8 -5.26 -0.42 9.50
CA LEU A 8 -4.05 0.37 9.26
C LEU A 8 -4.35 1.44 8.21
N ALA A 9 -3.67 2.58 8.31
CA ALA A 9 -3.74 3.62 7.30
C ALA A 9 -2.79 3.30 6.14
N VAL A 10 -3.26 3.45 4.90
CA VAL A 10 -2.39 3.44 3.72
C VAL A 10 -1.71 4.81 3.61
N VAL A 11 -0.39 4.82 3.56
CA VAL A 11 0.44 6.05 3.50
C VAL A 11 1.24 6.09 2.20
N GLY A 12 1.84 7.25 1.89
CA GLY A 12 2.70 7.39 0.71
C GLY A 12 1.95 7.61 -0.62
N ALA A 13 0.63 7.76 -0.61
CA ALA A 13 -0.19 7.92 -1.83
C ALA A 13 0.24 9.10 -2.73
N ILE A 14 0.82 10.15 -2.15
CA ILE A 14 1.33 11.34 -2.86
C ILE A 14 2.80 11.24 -3.26
N HIS A 15 3.52 10.20 -2.82
CA HIS A 15 4.93 10.01 -3.13
C HIS A 15 5.10 9.77 -4.63
N GLU A 16 6.13 10.39 -5.22
CA GLU A 16 6.45 10.16 -6.63
C GLU A 16 6.97 8.74 -6.82
N ASN A 17 6.28 7.95 -7.65
CA ASN A 17 6.81 6.70 -8.15
C ASN A 17 8.00 6.97 -9.09
N LYS A 18 8.69 5.91 -9.50
CA LYS A 18 9.83 5.97 -10.44
C LYS A 18 9.52 6.76 -11.73
N GLU A 19 8.27 6.76 -12.19
CA GLU A 19 7.81 7.44 -13.40
C GLU A 19 7.30 8.88 -13.14
N ARG A 20 7.54 9.43 -11.94
CA ARG A 20 7.10 10.77 -11.50
C ARG A 20 5.58 10.99 -11.50
N ASN A 21 4.81 9.90 -11.41
CA ASN A 21 3.39 9.91 -11.08
C ASN A 21 3.18 9.52 -9.61
N ASN A 22 1.94 9.51 -9.13
CA ASN A 22 1.58 9.05 -7.79
C ASN A 22 0.34 8.14 -7.87
N ARG A 23 -0.14 7.63 -6.73
CA ARG A 23 -1.23 6.62 -6.68
C ARG A 23 -2.63 7.21 -6.49
N LEU A 24 -2.78 8.54 -6.52
CA LEU A 24 -4.06 9.19 -6.22
C LEU A 24 -5.15 8.86 -7.25
N PHE A 25 -4.79 8.68 -8.53
CA PHE A 25 -5.76 8.35 -9.57
C PHE A 25 -6.34 6.94 -9.35
N GLU A 26 -5.47 5.95 -9.14
CA GLU A 26 -5.88 4.58 -8.88
C GLU A 26 -6.71 4.47 -7.60
N ILE A 27 -6.27 5.11 -6.51
CA ILE A 27 -7.03 5.16 -5.24
C ILE A 27 -8.42 5.78 -5.45
N ARG A 28 -8.55 6.77 -6.34
CA ARG A 28 -9.83 7.43 -6.61
C ARG A 28 -10.83 6.53 -7.36
N LEU A 29 -10.35 5.49 -8.04
CA LEU A 29 -11.18 4.51 -8.72
C LEU A 29 -11.70 3.43 -7.77
N CYS A 30 -11.08 3.25 -6.60
CA CYS A 30 -11.51 2.27 -5.62
C CYS A 30 -12.85 2.63 -4.96
N VAL A 31 -13.56 1.60 -4.50
CA VAL A 31 -14.81 1.76 -3.71
C VAL A 31 -14.67 1.15 -2.31
N PRO A 32 -15.38 1.69 -1.29
CA PRO A 32 -15.36 1.09 0.05
C PRO A 32 -15.82 -0.37 0.04
N GLY A 33 -15.03 -1.26 0.66
CA GLY A 33 -15.28 -2.70 0.70
C GLY A 33 -14.64 -3.49 -0.45
N GLU A 34 -14.00 -2.81 -1.40
CA GLU A 34 -13.15 -3.46 -2.39
C GLU A 34 -11.94 -4.11 -1.72
N ALA A 35 -11.65 -5.35 -2.10
CA ALA A 35 -10.48 -6.07 -1.60
C ALA A 35 -9.20 -5.49 -2.23
N VAL A 36 -8.13 -5.45 -1.44
CA VAL A 36 -6.80 -5.02 -1.88
C VAL A 36 -5.78 -6.09 -1.54
N ASP A 37 -4.73 -6.19 -2.35
CA ASP A 37 -3.63 -7.10 -2.10
C ASP A 37 -2.60 -6.46 -1.16
N LEU A 38 -2.04 -7.25 -0.26
CA LEU A 38 -0.92 -6.83 0.60
C LEU A 38 0.33 -7.57 0.16
N VAL A 39 1.31 -6.83 -0.39
CA VAL A 39 2.51 -7.41 -1.00
C VAL A 39 3.75 -7.06 -0.16
N PRO A 40 4.40 -8.03 0.49
CA PRO A 40 5.64 -7.77 1.21
C PRO A 40 6.78 -7.35 0.29
N GLU A 41 7.54 -6.33 0.71
CA GLU A 41 8.73 -5.84 0.00
C GLU A 41 10.03 -6.09 0.82
N PRO A 42 10.46 -7.35 1.01
CA PRO A 42 11.62 -7.68 1.86
C PRO A 42 12.96 -7.12 1.37
N LYS A 43 12.99 -6.62 0.12
CA LYS A 43 14.17 -6.01 -0.51
C LYS A 43 14.06 -4.48 -0.61
N ASN A 44 13.03 -3.88 0.00
CA ASN A 44 12.90 -2.43 0.03
C ASN A 44 14.12 -1.83 0.74
N PRO A 45 14.81 -0.85 0.12
CA PRO A 45 16.08 -0.33 0.62
C PRO A 45 15.94 0.51 1.90
N PHE A 46 14.73 0.94 2.25
CA PHE A 46 14.45 1.80 3.40
C PHE A 46 13.87 1.01 4.58
N ASP A 47 13.01 0.03 4.32
CA ASP A 47 12.38 -0.80 5.35
C ASP A 47 12.12 -2.24 4.85
N PRO A 48 12.85 -3.27 5.33
CA PRO A 48 12.61 -4.66 4.94
C PRO A 48 11.26 -5.23 5.43
N SER A 49 10.53 -4.51 6.29
CA SER A 49 9.19 -4.87 6.75
C SER A 49 8.08 -4.17 5.94
N ALA A 50 8.43 -3.40 4.91
CA ALA A 50 7.46 -2.67 4.09
C ALA A 50 6.44 -3.61 3.43
N ILE A 51 5.18 -3.17 3.40
CA ILE A 51 4.07 -3.84 2.74
C ILE A 51 3.45 -2.85 1.75
N ALA A 52 3.48 -3.18 0.47
CA ALA A 52 2.78 -2.44 -0.57
C ALA A 52 1.29 -2.81 -0.60
N VAL A 53 0.47 -1.83 -0.99
CA VAL A 53 -0.97 -1.95 -1.22
C VAL A 53 -1.26 -1.58 -2.67
#